data_AF-A0A4Q4D7J9-F1
#
_entry.id   AF-A0A4Q4D7J9-F1
#
_cell.length_a   1.000
_cell.length_b   1.000
_cell.length_c   1.000
_cell.angle_alpha   90.00
_cell.angle_beta   90.00
_cell.angle_gamma   90.00
#
_symmetry.space_group_name_H-M   'P 1'
#
loop_
_entity.id
_entity.type
_entity.pdbx_description
1 polymer ?
#
loop_
_entity_poly.entity_id
_entity_poly.type
_entity_poly.pdbx_seq_one_letter_code
_entity_poly.pdbx_strand_id
1 'polypeptide(L)' 'MSLVTFKDLCIDVNDLPGEAAFWAGLLGLRVESFPDDPDELVLRGDRPQQTVWPNPVPE' A
#
# COMPACT_ATOMS: atom_id res chain seq x y z
N MET A 1 23.87 7.59 -14.05
CA MET A 1 22.78 6.65 -13.74
C MET A 1 22.86 6.33 -12.26
N SER A 2 21.77 6.39 -11.51
CA SER A 2 21.80 5.96 -10.10
C SER A 2 21.89 4.44 -10.04
N LEU A 3 22.63 3.91 -9.07
CA LEU A 3 22.77 2.47 -8.87
C LEU A 3 21.53 1.85 -8.22
N VAL A 4 20.76 2.66 -7.50
CA VAL A 4 19.49 2.30 -6.87
C VAL A 4 18.52 3.47 -6.95
N THR A 5 17.23 3.17 -6.91
CA THR A 5 16.15 4.15 -6.79
C THR A 5 15.18 3.69 -5.72
N PHE A 6 14.42 4.63 -5.15
CA PHE A 6 13.24 4.28 -4.36
C PHE A 6 12.32 3.39 -5.18
N LYS A 7 11.83 2.32 -4.54
CA LYS A 7 10.85 1.40 -5.12
C LYS A 7 9.46 1.88 -4.70
N ASP A 8 9.02 1.46 -3.51
CA ASP A 8 7.70 1.71 -2.94
C ASP A 8 7.82 1.95 -1.43
N LEU A 9 6.77 2.51 -0.81
CA LEU A 9 6.66 2.62 0.65
C LEU A 9 5.92 1.39 1.18
N CYS A 10 6.36 0.86 2.33
CA CYS A 10 5.65 -0.16 3.09
C CYS A 10 5.32 0.40 4.47
N ILE A 11 4.10 0.21 4.95
CA ILE A 11 3.63 0.69 6.26
C ILE A 11 3.02 -0.47 7.03
N ASP A 12 3.41 -0.61 8.29
CA ASP A 12 2.80 -1.58 9.17
C ASP A 12 1.39 -1.12 9.57
N VAL A 13 0.43 -2.04 9.57
CA VAL A 13 -0.98 -1.79 9.90
C VAL A 13 -1.53 -2.90 10.80
N ASN A 14 -2.51 -2.56 11.62
CA ASN A 14 -3.21 -3.49 12.52
C ASN A 14 -4.63 -3.81 12.04
N ASP A 15 -5.28 -2.86 11.35
CA ASP A 15 -6.57 -3.05 10.67
C ASP A 15 -6.36 -2.81 9.16
N LEU A 16 -6.05 -3.88 8.43
CA LEU A 16 -5.70 -3.80 7.02
C LEU A 16 -6.78 -3.07 6.18
N PRO A 17 -8.07 -3.45 6.20
CA PRO A 17 -9.08 -2.74 5.43
C PRO A 17 -9.29 -1.29 5.88
N GLY A 18 -9.34 -1.04 7.18
CA GLY A 18 -9.59 0.29 7.73
C GLY A 18 -8.46 1.28 7.43
N GLU A 19 -7.23 0.86 7.67
CA GLU A 19 -6.05 1.68 7.44
C GLU A 19 -5.75 1.84 5.95
N ALA A 20 -5.97 0.81 5.11
CA ALA A 20 -5.85 0.95 3.67
C ALA A 20 -6.81 2.02 3.13
N ALA A 21 -8.07 2.04 3.58
CA ALA A 21 -9.03 3.06 3.19
C ALA A 21 -8.63 4.47 3.67
N PHE A 22 -8.14 4.58 4.91
CA PHE A 22 -7.65 5.84 5.48
C PHE A 22 -6.48 6.41 4.66
N TRP A 23 -5.43 5.61 4.45
CA TRP A 23 -4.23 6.02 3.73
C TRP A 23 -4.51 6.30 2.26
N ALA A 24 -5.35 5.50 1.60
CA ALA A 24 -5.78 5.74 0.24
C ALA A 24 -6.47 7.10 0.10
N GLY A 25 -7.42 7.40 0.98
CA GLY A 25 -8.12 8.69 0.99
C GLY A 25 -7.19 9.86 1.27
N LEU A 26 -6.30 9.73 2.25
CA LEU A 26 -5.35 10.79 2.63
C LEU A 26 -4.32 11.10 1.53
N LEU A 27 -3.83 10.07 0.84
CA LEU A 27 -2.77 10.20 -0.18
C LEU A 27 -3.32 10.35 -1.60
N GLY A 28 -4.63 10.26 -1.80
CA GLY A 28 -5.25 10.26 -3.12
C GLY A 28 -4.90 9.02 -3.94
N LEU A 29 -4.73 7.87 -3.29
CA LEU A 29 -4.43 6.58 -3.91
C LEU A 29 -5.70 5.73 -4.00
N ARG A 30 -5.65 4.67 -4.81
CA ARG A 30 -6.72 3.67 -4.95
C ARG A 30 -6.33 2.39 -4.24
N VAL A 31 -7.26 1.80 -3.50
CA VAL A 31 -7.10 0.45 -2.94
C VAL A 31 -7.31 -0.57 -4.06
N GLU A 32 -6.35 -1.47 -4.23
CA GLU A 32 -6.45 -2.65 -5.08
C GLU A 32 -6.30 -3.90 -4.20
N SER A 33 -7.26 -4.82 -4.31
CA SER A 33 -7.28 -6.07 -3.57
C SER A 33 -6.90 -7.26 -4.46
N PHE A 34 -6.29 -8.28 -3.87
CA PHE A 34 -5.94 -9.51 -4.58
C PHE A 34 -7.01 -10.59 -4.31
N PRO A 35 -7.72 -11.09 -5.34
CA PRO A 35 -8.79 -12.07 -5.14
C PRO A 35 -8.32 -13.38 -4.50
N ASP A 36 -7.08 -13.76 -4.75
CA ASP A 36 -6.47 -14.99 -4.27
C ASP A 36 -5.68 -14.79 -2.95
N ASP A 37 -5.54 -13.55 -2.47
CA ASP A 37 -4.86 -13.20 -1.23
C ASP A 37 -5.62 -12.08 -0.48
N PRO A 38 -6.63 -12.44 0.33
CA PRO A 38 -7.48 -11.47 1.02
C PRO A 38 -6.76 -10.71 2.14
N ASP A 39 -5.58 -11.19 2.57
CA ASP A 39 -4.76 -10.56 3.60
C ASP A 39 -3.73 -9.59 2.98
N GLU A 40 -3.79 -9.35 1.67
CA GLU A 40 -2.94 -8.41 0.95
C GLU A 40 -3.77 -7.33 0.24
N LEU A 41 -3.34 -6.08 0.36
CA LEU A 41 -3.86 -4.93 -0.40
C LEU A 41 -2.69 -4.07 -0.87
N VAL A 42 -2.90 -3.33 -1.96
CA VAL A 42 -1.94 -2.32 -2.42
C VAL A 42 -2.64 -1.00 -2.70
N LEU A 43 -1.97 0.11 -2.37
CA LEU A 43 -2.44 1.45 -2.69
C LEU A 43 -1.70 1.97 -3.92
N ARG A 44 -2.43 2.31 -4.98
CA ARG A 44 -1.87 2.74 -6.27
C ARG A 44 -2.31 4.15 -6.66
N GLY A 45 -1.34 4.96 -7.03
CA GLY A 45 -1.54 6.23 -7.74
C GLY A 45 -1.41 6.05 -9.25
N ASP A 46 -1.21 7.16 -9.96
CA ASP A 46 -1.18 7.18 -11.43
C ASP A 46 0.21 6.84 -11.99
N ARG A 47 1.25 6.87 -11.14
CA ARG A 47 2.61 6.49 -11.50
C ARG A 47 3.12 5.36 -10.59
N PRO A 48 4.04 4.51 -11.09
CA PRO A 48 4.58 3.40 -10.29
C PRO A 48 5.17 3.81 -8.94
N GLN A 49 5.78 5.00 -8.85
CA GLN A 49 6.38 5.51 -7.61
C GLN A 49 5.36 5.91 -6.54
N GLN A 50 4.06 5.92 -6.87
CA GLN A 50 2.95 6.16 -5.96
C GLN A 50 2.34 4.83 -5.54
N THR A 51 3.18 3.93 -5.05
CA THR A 51 2.77 2.63 -4.53
C THR A 51 3.04 2.60 -3.04
N VAL A 52 2.03 2.23 -2.26
CA VAL A 52 2.15 1.97 -0.84
C VAL A 52 1.62 0.57 -0.55
N TRP A 53 2.36 -0.17 0.25
CA TRP A 53 2.04 -1.52 0.71
C TRP A 53 1.69 -1.48 2.20
N PRO A 54 0.39 -1.56 2.56
CA PRO A 54 -0.02 -1.89 3.92
C PRO A 54 0.43 -3.32 4.26
N ASN A 55 1.14 -3.49 5.37
CA ASN A 55 1.70 -4.75 5.84
C ASN A 55 1.08 -5.10 7.21
N PRO A 56 0.16 -6.06 7.27
CA PRO A 56 -0.42 -6.49 8.53
C PRO A 56 0.65 -7.08 9.47
N VAL A 57 0.73 -6.58 10.70
CA VAL A 57 1.64 -7.11 11.72
C VAL A 57 0.89 -7.49 13.00
N PRO A 58 1.28 -8.57 13.71
CA PRO A 58 0.72 -8.88 15.03
C PRO A 58 1.21 -7.89 16.10
N GLU A 59 0.33 -7.50 17.02
CA GLU A 59 0.66 -6.78 18.27
C GLU A 59 0.75 -7.70 19.50
#